data_AF-A0A7J9HLQ6-F1
#
_entry.id   AF-A0A7J9HLQ6-F1
#
_cell.length_a   1.000
_cell.length_b   1.000
_cell.length_c   1.000
_cell.angle_alpha   90.00
_cell.angle_beta   90.00
_cell.angle_gamma   90.00
#
_symmetry.space_group_name_H-M   'P 1'
#
loop_
_entity.id
_entity.type
_entity.pdbx_description
1 polymer ?
#
loop_
_entity_poly.entity_id
_entity_poly.type
_entity_poly.pdbx_seq_one_letter_code
_entity_poly.pdbx_strand_id
1 'polypeptide(L)'
;TDDPIALGAFHAVQHGITVVCSAGNDGPDPGTVVNAAPWIVTVAASTIDRAFESDVVLGDNTVIKGEGINFANIQKSPVYPIVYGKSAKKKDADVNDSRNCNTNSLDQELVKGKIVVCENLDKTYANEHMDEVKQLGGIGVVLIDYDSKGMASSFGTFPMTVISSEDGAKICRNPVATILRTTSPTKYTPAPIIAYFSSRGPSTIPKNILKPDIAAPGVNILAAWMGNDTAEAPEGKDPPLYNLISGTSMACPHVSGIAATVKSKNPTWSPSAIRSAIMTTANQINNLKAPITTEKGVAATPYDFGAGEVSPTGPLQPGLVYETTAIDYLNFLCHHGYNITTIKTIANAIPDGFTCPKESSIDLISNINYPSIAITNFNEKAGRKVNRTLTNVAGDGNSVYTVTIDSPANLDVKVVPNKLQFTKNGDKSSYEVSFSAANPLKEDVFGSIAWSNGKYKVRSPFAVSSKRDN
;
A
#
# COMPACT_ATOMS: atom_id res chain seq x y z
N THR A 1 20.19 10.40 -12.74
CA THR A 1 18.74 10.29 -12.48
C THR A 1 18.20 11.68 -12.64
N ASP A 2 17.15 11.83 -13.44
CA ASP A 2 16.51 13.11 -13.70
C ASP A 2 15.23 13.25 -12.85
N ASP A 3 15.02 12.34 -11.89
CA ASP A 3 13.90 12.35 -10.95
C ASP A 3 14.11 13.46 -9.90
N PRO A 4 13.32 14.55 -9.95
CA PRO A 4 13.49 15.67 -9.04
C PRO A 4 13.17 15.32 -7.59
N ILE A 5 12.27 14.36 -7.34
CA ILE A 5 11.92 13.91 -5.98
C ILE A 5 13.10 13.14 -5.40
N ALA A 6 13.68 12.22 -6.15
CA ALA A 6 14.86 11.48 -5.71
C ALA A 6 16.03 12.42 -5.40
N LEU A 7 16.31 13.40 -6.26
CA LEU A 7 17.39 14.37 -6.06
C LEU A 7 17.15 15.26 -4.84
N GLY A 8 15.95 15.85 -4.72
CA GLY A 8 15.60 16.69 -3.56
C GLY A 8 15.65 15.90 -2.25
N ALA A 9 15.14 14.66 -2.27
CA ALA A 9 15.17 13.78 -1.10
C ALA A 9 16.59 13.37 -0.70
N PHE A 10 17.48 13.17 -1.68
CA PHE A 10 18.88 12.86 -1.42
C PHE A 10 19.54 13.98 -0.61
N HIS A 11 19.39 15.23 -1.06
CA HIS A 11 19.94 16.38 -0.36
C HIS A 11 19.32 16.61 1.02
N ALA A 12 18.00 16.41 1.16
CA ALA A 12 17.35 16.48 2.47
C ALA A 12 17.93 15.44 3.45
N VAL A 13 18.11 14.20 3.00
CA VAL A 13 18.68 13.12 3.82
C VAL A 13 20.14 13.37 4.17
N GLN A 14 20.93 13.97 3.27
CA GLN A 14 22.31 14.41 3.59
C GLN A 14 22.35 15.42 4.75
N HIS A 15 21.28 16.20 4.93
CA HIS A 15 21.13 17.16 6.04
C HIS A 15 20.38 16.57 7.24
N GLY A 16 20.23 15.24 7.30
CA GLY A 16 19.58 14.57 8.44
C GLY A 16 18.06 14.70 8.47
N ILE A 17 17.43 15.07 7.36
CA ILE A 17 15.97 15.21 7.23
C ILE A 17 15.41 13.92 6.62
N THR A 18 14.50 13.25 7.34
CA THR A 18 13.79 12.08 6.81
C THR A 18 12.78 12.50 5.76
N VAL A 19 12.79 11.82 4.61
CA VAL A 19 11.81 12.03 3.53
C VAL A 19 10.94 10.79 3.38
N VAL A 20 9.63 11.01 3.43
CA VAL A 20 8.60 9.99 3.26
C VAL A 20 7.81 10.33 2.02
N CYS A 21 7.58 9.34 1.16
CA CYS A 21 6.80 9.51 -0.06
C CYS A 21 5.78 8.37 -0.20
N SER A 22 4.66 8.68 -0.83
CA SER A 22 3.64 7.72 -1.24
C SER A 22 4.17 6.77 -2.33
N ALA A 23 3.73 5.50 -2.32
CA ALA A 23 4.16 4.49 -3.28
C ALA A 23 3.55 4.66 -4.69
N GLY A 24 2.46 5.41 -4.84
CA GLY A 24 1.67 5.50 -6.08
C GLY A 24 0.32 4.78 -5.96
N ASN A 25 -0.61 5.09 -6.86
CA ASN A 25 -1.96 4.53 -6.88
C ASN A 25 -2.27 3.75 -8.18
N ASP A 26 -1.23 3.24 -8.85
CA ASP A 26 -1.32 2.54 -10.14
C ASP A 26 -1.29 1.01 -9.98
N GLY A 27 -1.50 0.50 -8.76
CA GLY A 27 -1.66 -0.94 -8.50
C GLY A 27 -2.98 -1.50 -9.08
N PRO A 28 -3.18 -2.83 -9.01
CA PRO A 28 -2.41 -3.82 -8.26
C PRO A 28 -1.30 -4.49 -9.08
N ASP A 29 -1.04 -4.05 -10.32
CA ASP A 29 -0.06 -4.71 -11.17
C ASP A 29 1.37 -4.58 -10.61
N PRO A 30 2.23 -5.61 -10.77
CA PRO A 30 3.61 -5.56 -10.30
C PRO A 30 4.43 -4.46 -10.98
N GLY A 31 5.35 -3.84 -10.25
CA GLY A 31 6.29 -2.87 -10.81
C GLY A 31 5.74 -1.46 -11.03
N THR A 32 4.63 -1.14 -10.37
CA THR A 32 3.94 0.15 -10.44
C THR A 32 4.40 1.14 -9.36
N VAL A 33 5.27 0.70 -8.43
CA VAL A 33 5.79 1.54 -7.34
C VAL A 33 6.70 2.66 -7.86
N VAL A 34 6.45 3.88 -7.38
CA VAL A 34 7.28 5.07 -7.61
C VAL A 34 7.96 5.52 -6.31
N ASN A 35 8.79 6.58 -6.38
CA ASN A 35 9.54 7.12 -5.25
C ASN A 35 10.46 6.08 -4.60
N ALA A 36 11.12 5.25 -5.42
CA ALA A 36 11.83 4.06 -5.01
C ALA A 36 13.30 4.27 -4.62
N ALA A 37 13.79 5.52 -4.59
CA ALA A 37 15.16 5.80 -4.19
C ALA A 37 15.44 5.28 -2.78
N PRO A 38 16.63 4.71 -2.49
CA PRO A 38 16.89 4.05 -1.23
C PRO A 38 16.85 4.99 -0.03
N TRP A 39 17.14 6.28 -0.21
CA TRP A 39 17.06 7.27 0.87
C TRP A 39 15.63 7.72 1.21
N ILE A 40 14.63 7.40 0.39
CA ILE A 40 13.20 7.69 0.64
C ILE A 40 12.56 6.55 1.42
N VAL A 41 11.66 6.87 2.36
CA VAL A 41 10.69 5.92 2.95
C VAL A 41 9.42 5.89 2.09
N THR A 42 9.17 4.79 1.40
CA THR A 42 8.08 4.64 0.43
C THR A 42 6.90 3.91 1.06
N VAL A 43 5.70 4.51 1.01
CA VAL A 43 4.55 4.07 1.81
C VAL A 43 3.40 3.56 0.94
N ALA A 44 3.04 2.29 1.12
CA ALA A 44 1.83 1.68 0.58
C ALA A 44 0.57 2.04 1.39
N ALA A 45 -0.59 1.90 0.76
CA ALA A 45 -1.88 2.17 1.38
C ALA A 45 -2.57 0.89 1.82
N SER A 46 -3.04 0.89 3.06
CA SER A 46 -3.87 -0.16 3.62
C SER A 46 -5.22 0.39 4.12
N THR A 47 -6.18 -0.52 4.31
CA THR A 47 -7.48 -0.20 4.91
C THR A 47 -7.38 -0.10 6.44
N ILE A 48 -8.40 0.50 7.04
CA ILE A 48 -8.63 0.50 8.49
C ILE A 48 -9.85 -0.35 8.82
N ASP A 49 -10.08 -0.58 10.12
CA ASP A 49 -11.22 -1.37 10.62
C ASP A 49 -12.56 -0.59 10.63
N ARG A 50 -12.65 0.50 9.86
CA ARG A 50 -13.88 1.25 9.61
C ARG A 50 -14.32 1.01 8.17
N ALA A 51 -15.60 0.68 8.00
CA ALA A 51 -16.23 0.55 6.69
C ALA A 51 -17.30 1.64 6.48
N PHE A 52 -17.79 1.74 5.25
CA PHE A 52 -18.98 2.53 4.89
C PHE A 52 -19.99 1.59 4.23
N GLU A 53 -20.94 1.11 5.02
CA GLU A 53 -21.95 0.13 4.57
C GLU A 53 -23.19 0.86 4.07
N SER A 54 -23.57 0.57 2.82
CA SER A 54 -24.75 1.08 2.13
C SER A 54 -25.59 -0.08 1.59
N ASP A 55 -26.20 -0.84 2.50
CA ASP A 55 -26.86 -2.10 2.15
C ASP A 55 -28.11 -1.92 1.27
N VAL A 56 -28.44 -2.95 0.48
CA VAL A 56 -29.69 -3.03 -0.29
C VAL A 56 -30.65 -4.02 0.38
N VAL A 57 -31.87 -3.58 0.65
CA VAL A 57 -32.97 -4.46 1.12
C VAL A 57 -33.87 -4.78 -0.05
N LEU A 58 -34.09 -6.07 -0.31
CA LEU A 58 -34.96 -6.57 -1.38
C LEU A 58 -36.39 -6.84 -0.88
N GLY A 59 -37.34 -7.00 -1.80
CA GLY A 59 -38.76 -7.26 -1.48
C GLY A 59 -39.03 -8.53 -0.65
N ASP A 60 -38.13 -9.52 -0.71
CA ASP A 60 -38.15 -10.73 0.12
C ASP A 60 -37.46 -10.56 1.50
N ASN A 61 -37.05 -9.33 1.83
CA ASN A 61 -36.24 -8.95 2.99
C ASN A 61 -34.79 -9.47 2.97
N THR A 62 -34.30 -10.01 1.86
CA THR A 62 -32.87 -10.28 1.69
C THR A 62 -32.09 -8.97 1.79
N VAL A 63 -31.03 -8.97 2.59
CA VAL A 63 -30.09 -7.84 2.72
C VAL A 63 -28.82 -8.16 1.95
N ILE A 64 -28.48 -7.31 0.99
CA ILE A 64 -27.23 -7.38 0.24
C ILE A 64 -26.29 -6.32 0.80
N LYS A 65 -25.07 -6.73 1.12
CA LYS A 65 -24.04 -5.83 1.60
C LYS A 65 -23.53 -4.96 0.47
N GLY A 66 -23.54 -3.66 0.71
CA GLY A 66 -23.09 -2.66 -0.24
C GLY A 66 -22.11 -1.69 0.38
N GLU A 67 -21.29 -1.07 -0.47
CA GLU A 67 -20.33 -0.04 -0.08
C GLU A 67 -20.65 1.28 -0.77
N GLY A 68 -20.53 2.38 -0.03
CA GLY A 68 -20.76 3.72 -0.54
C GLY A 68 -21.09 4.72 0.55
N ILE A 69 -20.94 6.00 0.27
CA ILE A 69 -21.31 7.10 1.17
C ILE A 69 -22.47 7.87 0.54
N ASN A 70 -23.69 7.47 0.90
CA ASN A 70 -24.91 8.18 0.56
C ASN A 70 -25.67 8.61 1.83
N PHE A 71 -26.23 9.81 1.77
CA PHE A 71 -27.02 10.43 2.83
C PHE A 71 -28.49 10.51 2.45
N ALA A 72 -28.94 9.67 1.52
CA ALA A 72 -30.28 9.75 0.98
C ALA A 72 -31.34 9.58 2.07
N ASN A 73 -32.43 10.33 1.90
CA ASN A 73 -33.59 10.27 2.79
C ASN A 73 -34.71 9.48 2.13
N ILE A 74 -34.50 8.16 1.96
CA ILE A 74 -35.49 7.25 1.40
C ILE A 74 -36.08 6.32 2.47
N GLN A 75 -37.25 5.74 2.19
CA GLN A 75 -37.89 4.80 3.11
C GLN A 75 -36.97 3.60 3.37
N LYS A 76 -37.05 2.98 4.55
CA LYS A 76 -36.23 1.79 4.87
C LYS A 76 -36.82 0.48 4.34
N SER A 77 -38.13 0.47 4.08
CA SER A 77 -38.87 -0.67 3.54
C SER A 77 -38.66 -0.80 2.03
N PRO A 78 -38.52 -2.02 1.46
CA PRO A 78 -38.22 -2.26 0.05
C PRO A 78 -39.44 -1.93 -0.84
N VAL A 79 -39.62 -0.65 -1.18
CA VAL A 79 -40.81 -0.17 -1.87
C VAL A 79 -40.57 0.30 -3.31
N TYR A 80 -39.30 0.44 -3.71
CA TYR A 80 -38.96 1.07 -4.99
C TYR A 80 -38.77 0.01 -6.07
N PRO A 81 -39.44 0.14 -7.23
CA PRO A 81 -39.25 -0.80 -8.33
C PRO A 81 -37.81 -0.81 -8.85
N ILE A 82 -37.34 -1.97 -9.32
CA ILE A 82 -36.00 -2.13 -9.88
C ILE A 82 -36.09 -2.30 -11.39
N VAL A 83 -35.08 -1.81 -12.12
CA VAL A 83 -34.85 -2.16 -13.52
C VAL A 83 -33.36 -2.41 -13.77
N TYR A 84 -33.03 -3.43 -14.55
CA TYR A 84 -31.66 -3.67 -14.98
C TYR A 84 -31.32 -2.81 -16.19
N GLY A 85 -30.17 -2.13 -16.20
CA GLY A 85 -29.79 -1.18 -17.25
C GLY A 85 -29.86 -1.78 -18.66
N LYS A 86 -29.42 -3.02 -18.83
CA LYS A 86 -29.54 -3.77 -20.09
C LYS A 86 -30.99 -3.90 -20.60
N SER A 87 -31.96 -3.99 -19.69
CA SER A 87 -33.39 -4.08 -20.01
C SER A 87 -34.04 -2.70 -20.19
N ALA A 88 -33.42 -1.63 -19.70
CA ALA A 88 -33.83 -0.25 -19.90
C ALA A 88 -33.13 0.41 -21.09
N LYS A 89 -32.63 -0.39 -22.05
CA LYS A 89 -31.87 0.05 -23.21
C LYS A 89 -32.68 0.99 -24.10
N LYS A 90 -32.11 2.15 -24.43
CA LYS A 90 -32.63 3.03 -25.49
C LYS A 90 -32.51 2.34 -26.85
N LYS A 91 -33.52 2.55 -27.73
CA LYS A 91 -33.66 1.85 -29.02
C LYS A 91 -32.36 1.75 -29.82
N ASP A 92 -31.66 2.87 -29.96
CA ASP A 92 -30.47 3.02 -30.82
C ASP A 92 -29.14 2.95 -30.04
N ALA A 93 -29.16 2.66 -28.73
CA ALA A 93 -27.94 2.53 -27.93
C ALA A 93 -27.25 1.18 -28.13
N ASP A 94 -26.00 1.06 -27.67
CA ASP A 94 -25.36 -0.25 -27.52
C ASP A 94 -25.89 -0.96 -26.25
N VAL A 95 -25.93 -2.30 -26.30
CA VAL A 95 -26.41 -3.12 -25.18
C VAL A 95 -25.44 -3.13 -23.99
N ASN A 96 -24.14 -3.01 -24.23
CA ASN A 96 -23.14 -2.91 -23.17
C ASN A 96 -23.15 -1.51 -22.57
N ASP A 97 -23.28 -0.47 -23.38
CA ASP A 97 -23.46 0.89 -22.86
C ASP A 97 -24.65 0.98 -21.90
N SER A 98 -25.80 0.39 -22.28
CA SER A 98 -26.99 0.36 -21.43
C SER A 98 -26.80 -0.49 -20.17
N ARG A 99 -26.03 -1.58 -20.28
CA ARG A 99 -25.69 -2.43 -19.13
C ARG A 99 -24.81 -1.67 -18.13
N ASN A 100 -23.87 -0.89 -18.62
CA ASN A 100 -23.03 -0.02 -17.82
C ASN A 100 -23.74 1.28 -17.43
N CYS A 101 -24.96 1.55 -17.89
CA CYS A 101 -25.63 2.84 -17.67
C CYS A 101 -24.78 4.04 -18.13
N ASN A 102 -24.05 3.87 -19.24
CA ASN A 102 -23.26 4.92 -19.86
C ASN A 102 -24.16 6.06 -20.35
N THR A 103 -23.59 7.24 -20.51
CA THR A 103 -24.32 8.44 -20.97
C THR A 103 -25.12 8.18 -22.25
N ASN A 104 -26.38 8.63 -22.27
CA ASN A 104 -27.31 8.52 -23.41
C ASN A 104 -27.61 7.07 -23.86
N SER A 105 -27.47 6.10 -22.96
CA SER A 105 -27.73 4.68 -23.28
C SER A 105 -29.09 4.17 -22.80
N LEU A 106 -29.71 4.84 -21.81
CA LEU A 106 -30.93 4.38 -21.16
C LEU A 106 -32.20 5.09 -21.69
N ASP A 107 -33.32 4.38 -21.64
CA ASP A 107 -34.65 4.91 -21.95
C ASP A 107 -35.29 5.54 -20.70
N GLN A 108 -35.68 6.81 -20.81
CA GLN A 108 -36.23 7.59 -19.70
C GLN A 108 -37.51 6.98 -19.12
N GLU A 109 -38.40 6.44 -19.96
CA GLU A 109 -39.68 5.88 -19.51
C GLU A 109 -39.47 4.59 -18.71
N LEU A 110 -38.42 3.85 -19.04
CA LEU A 110 -38.08 2.60 -18.35
C LEU A 110 -37.35 2.85 -17.02
N VAL A 111 -36.60 3.96 -16.89
CA VAL A 111 -35.79 4.32 -15.73
C VAL A 111 -36.53 5.16 -14.68
N LYS A 112 -37.39 6.09 -15.11
CA LYS A 112 -38.00 7.10 -14.24
C LYS A 112 -38.71 6.46 -13.04
N GLY A 113 -38.36 6.91 -11.83
CA GLY A 113 -38.96 6.44 -10.59
C GLY A 113 -38.49 5.06 -10.10
N LYS A 114 -37.45 4.48 -10.71
CA LYS A 114 -36.91 3.16 -10.34
C LYS A 114 -35.47 3.23 -9.83
N ILE A 115 -35.07 2.20 -9.10
CA ILE A 115 -33.66 1.89 -8.83
C ILE A 115 -33.10 1.15 -10.06
N VAL A 116 -31.99 1.63 -10.60
CA VAL A 116 -31.35 1.02 -11.77
C VAL A 116 -30.18 0.16 -11.31
N VAL A 117 -30.12 -1.08 -11.79
CA VAL A 117 -28.97 -1.97 -11.60
C VAL A 117 -28.04 -1.81 -12.80
N CYS A 118 -26.82 -1.36 -12.54
CA CYS A 118 -25.78 -1.12 -13.54
C CYS A 118 -24.59 -2.05 -13.28
N GLU A 119 -23.79 -2.35 -14.29
CA GLU A 119 -22.51 -3.03 -14.13
C GLU A 119 -21.36 -2.05 -14.37
N ASN A 120 -20.17 -2.32 -13.79
CA ASN A 120 -18.96 -1.56 -14.07
C ASN A 120 -17.97 -2.40 -14.89
N LEU A 121 -18.36 -2.81 -16.10
CA LEU A 121 -17.47 -3.59 -17.00
C LEU A 121 -16.38 -2.72 -17.63
N ASP A 122 -16.67 -1.43 -17.82
CA ASP A 122 -15.77 -0.46 -18.46
C ASP A 122 -14.74 0.11 -17.47
N LYS A 123 -14.85 -0.24 -16.17
CA LYS A 123 -13.96 0.16 -15.08
C LYS A 123 -13.86 1.68 -14.88
N THR A 124 -14.94 2.40 -15.17
CA THR A 124 -15.04 3.85 -14.98
C THR A 124 -15.37 4.20 -13.52
N TYR A 125 -15.40 5.50 -13.21
CA TYR A 125 -15.74 5.97 -11.87
C TYR A 125 -17.21 5.75 -11.57
N ALA A 126 -17.50 5.29 -10.34
CA ALA A 126 -18.86 4.97 -9.90
C ALA A 126 -19.87 6.11 -10.15
N ASN A 127 -19.43 7.37 -10.01
CA ASN A 127 -20.27 8.56 -10.19
C ASN A 127 -20.75 8.74 -11.65
N GLU A 128 -20.02 8.27 -12.66
CA GLU A 128 -20.42 8.41 -14.06
C GLU A 128 -21.74 7.67 -14.34
N HIS A 129 -21.91 6.47 -13.75
CA HIS A 129 -23.15 5.69 -13.86
C HIS A 129 -24.33 6.35 -13.12
N MET A 130 -24.03 7.10 -12.06
CA MET A 130 -25.03 7.81 -11.25
C MET A 130 -25.69 8.94 -12.04
N ASP A 131 -24.88 9.72 -12.76
CA ASP A 131 -25.32 10.96 -13.39
C ASP A 131 -26.35 10.72 -14.50
N GLU A 132 -26.15 9.72 -15.36
CA GLU A 132 -27.12 9.31 -16.38
C GLU A 132 -28.46 8.92 -15.75
N VAL A 133 -28.43 8.05 -14.74
CA VAL A 133 -29.65 7.56 -14.08
C VAL A 133 -30.38 8.69 -13.37
N LYS A 134 -29.65 9.56 -12.66
CA LYS A 134 -30.21 10.73 -11.97
C LYS A 134 -30.86 11.70 -12.97
N GLN A 135 -30.21 11.96 -14.11
CA GLN A 135 -30.71 12.86 -15.15
C GLN A 135 -32.03 12.36 -15.77
N LEU A 136 -32.19 11.04 -15.92
CA LEU A 136 -33.41 10.43 -16.46
C LEU A 136 -34.54 10.30 -15.42
N GLY A 137 -34.31 10.75 -14.18
CA GLY A 137 -35.28 10.69 -13.09
C GLY A 137 -35.36 9.32 -12.42
N GLY A 138 -34.33 8.49 -12.56
CA GLY A 138 -34.11 7.33 -11.69
C GLY A 138 -33.87 7.78 -10.25
N ILE A 139 -34.26 6.93 -9.30
CA ILE A 139 -34.27 7.27 -7.87
C ILE A 139 -33.16 6.57 -7.08
N GLY A 140 -32.35 5.76 -7.74
CA GLY A 140 -31.14 5.20 -7.16
C GLY A 140 -30.39 4.27 -8.10
N VAL A 141 -29.15 3.96 -7.74
CA VAL A 141 -28.28 3.06 -8.51
C VAL A 141 -27.70 1.96 -7.62
N VAL A 142 -27.82 0.72 -8.06
CA VAL A 142 -26.99 -0.38 -7.54
C VAL A 142 -25.96 -0.72 -8.62
N LEU A 143 -24.70 -0.40 -8.34
CA LEU A 143 -23.59 -0.68 -9.24
C LEU A 143 -22.92 -2.00 -8.87
N ILE A 144 -22.89 -2.93 -9.81
CA ILE A 144 -22.17 -4.19 -9.66
C ILE A 144 -20.73 -3.98 -10.12
N ASP A 145 -19.78 -4.05 -9.20
CA ASP A 145 -18.35 -3.94 -9.49
C ASP A 145 -17.68 -5.31 -9.37
N TYR A 146 -16.99 -5.72 -10.44
CA TYR A 146 -16.31 -6.99 -10.55
C TYR A 146 -14.90 -6.96 -9.91
N ASP A 147 -14.34 -5.77 -9.72
CA ASP A 147 -13.00 -5.56 -9.17
C ASP A 147 -13.02 -5.13 -7.69
N SER A 148 -14.15 -5.34 -6.99
CA SER A 148 -14.44 -5.01 -5.57
C SER A 148 -13.28 -4.29 -4.84
N LYS A 149 -13.40 -2.98 -4.76
CA LYS A 149 -12.28 -2.08 -4.44
C LYS A 149 -12.06 -1.83 -2.95
N GLY A 150 -13.00 -2.23 -2.08
CA GLY A 150 -12.95 -1.98 -0.63
C GLY A 150 -12.70 -0.50 -0.29
N MET A 151 -13.22 0.38 -1.14
CA MET A 151 -13.03 1.83 -1.12
C MET A 151 -14.37 2.50 -1.43
N ALA A 152 -14.83 3.36 -0.53
CA ALA A 152 -16.17 3.93 -0.62
C ALA A 152 -16.14 5.24 -1.39
N SER A 153 -16.96 5.33 -2.44
CA SER A 153 -17.21 6.59 -3.15
C SER A 153 -18.33 7.38 -2.47
N SER A 154 -18.26 8.71 -2.55
CA SER A 154 -19.32 9.60 -2.09
C SER A 154 -20.34 9.84 -3.19
N PHE A 155 -21.62 9.62 -2.85
CA PHE A 155 -22.77 9.79 -3.73
C PHE A 155 -23.72 10.89 -3.24
N GLY A 156 -23.30 11.65 -2.22
CA GLY A 156 -24.07 12.77 -1.67
C GLY A 156 -25.44 12.34 -1.16
N THR A 157 -26.51 13.00 -1.60
CA THR A 157 -27.90 12.72 -1.21
C THR A 157 -28.62 11.74 -2.13
N PHE A 158 -27.96 11.25 -3.19
CA PHE A 158 -28.56 10.31 -4.13
C PHE A 158 -28.38 8.86 -3.63
N PRO A 159 -29.44 8.04 -3.60
CA PRO A 159 -29.32 6.64 -3.20
C PRO A 159 -28.44 5.86 -4.18
N MET A 160 -27.21 5.53 -3.77
CA MET A 160 -26.34 4.69 -4.57
C MET A 160 -25.46 3.81 -3.68
N THR A 161 -25.23 2.60 -4.17
CA THR A 161 -24.30 1.66 -3.56
C THR A 161 -23.58 0.84 -4.62
N VAL A 162 -22.37 0.42 -4.28
CA VAL A 162 -21.58 -0.56 -5.03
C VAL A 162 -21.70 -1.91 -4.34
N ILE A 163 -21.86 -2.99 -5.10
CA ILE A 163 -21.95 -4.37 -4.59
C ILE A 163 -21.02 -5.28 -5.38
N SER A 164 -20.75 -6.46 -4.81
CA SER A 164 -20.01 -7.53 -5.49
C SER A 164 -20.82 -8.12 -6.65
N SER A 165 -20.11 -8.68 -7.63
CA SER A 165 -20.70 -9.45 -8.73
C SER A 165 -21.46 -10.70 -8.26
N GLU A 166 -21.01 -11.33 -7.17
CA GLU A 166 -21.68 -12.49 -6.57
C GLU A 166 -23.09 -12.15 -6.05
N ASP A 167 -23.27 -10.94 -5.52
CA ASP A 167 -24.56 -10.47 -5.02
C ASP A 167 -25.47 -9.90 -6.11
N GLY A 168 -24.89 -9.43 -7.24
CA GLY A 168 -25.64 -8.84 -8.35
C GLY A 168 -26.77 -9.73 -8.88
N ALA A 169 -26.53 -11.05 -8.97
CA ALA A 169 -27.52 -12.02 -9.44
C ALA A 169 -28.77 -12.13 -8.55
N LYS A 170 -28.66 -11.79 -7.25
CA LYS A 170 -29.77 -11.86 -6.28
C LYS A 170 -30.74 -10.69 -6.45
N ILE A 171 -30.24 -9.52 -6.87
CA ILE A 171 -31.06 -8.30 -7.07
C ILE A 171 -32.01 -8.48 -8.25
N CYS A 172 -31.52 -8.98 -9.38
CA CYS A 172 -32.30 -9.09 -10.61
C CYS A 172 -33.52 -10.03 -10.51
N ARG A 173 -33.67 -10.77 -9.41
CA ARG A 173 -34.81 -11.67 -9.14
C ARG A 173 -35.93 -11.02 -8.34
N ASN A 174 -35.71 -9.81 -7.83
CA ASN A 174 -36.65 -9.11 -6.96
C ASN A 174 -37.25 -7.89 -7.68
N PRO A 175 -38.58 -7.68 -7.61
CA PRO A 175 -39.23 -6.58 -8.33
C PRO A 175 -39.05 -5.23 -7.64
N VAL A 176 -38.73 -5.22 -6.35
CA VAL A 176 -38.59 -4.01 -5.51
C VAL A 176 -37.38 -4.11 -4.59
N ALA A 177 -36.77 -2.95 -4.31
CA ALA A 177 -35.66 -2.81 -3.37
C ALA A 177 -35.64 -1.43 -2.70
N THR A 178 -34.67 -1.24 -1.82
CA THR A 178 -34.32 0.03 -1.20
C THR A 178 -32.84 0.04 -0.87
N ILE A 179 -32.16 1.14 -1.19
CA ILE A 179 -30.76 1.36 -0.80
C ILE A 179 -30.77 2.06 0.55
N LEU A 180 -30.16 1.48 1.57
CA LEU A 180 -30.11 2.09 2.88
C LEU A 180 -29.10 3.23 2.90
N ARG A 181 -29.42 4.25 3.70
CA ARG A 181 -28.48 5.30 4.05
C ARG A 181 -27.22 4.68 4.65
N THR A 182 -26.06 5.22 4.27
CA THR A 182 -24.77 4.71 4.74
C THR A 182 -24.65 4.73 6.26
N THR A 183 -24.13 3.63 6.79
CA THR A 183 -23.64 3.52 8.17
C THR A 183 -22.12 3.35 8.15
N SER A 184 -21.45 3.72 9.25
CA SER A 184 -19.99 3.57 9.36
C SER A 184 -19.63 2.68 10.56
N PRO A 185 -19.75 1.36 10.41
CA PRO A 185 -19.36 0.44 11.46
C PRO A 185 -17.82 0.42 11.63
N THR A 186 -17.41 0.19 12.88
CA THR A 186 -16.00 -0.03 13.27
C THR A 186 -15.77 -1.49 13.61
N LYS A 187 -14.51 -1.91 13.72
CA LYS A 187 -14.08 -3.30 13.93
C LYS A 187 -14.41 -4.21 12.73
N TYR A 188 -14.40 -3.63 11.53
CA TYR A 188 -14.55 -4.38 10.29
C TYR A 188 -13.36 -5.33 10.09
N THR A 189 -13.62 -6.51 9.54
CA THR A 189 -12.60 -7.56 9.39
C THR A 189 -12.62 -8.16 7.99
N PRO A 190 -11.45 -8.51 7.42
CA PRO A 190 -10.11 -8.29 7.96
C PRO A 190 -9.65 -6.83 7.81
N ALA A 191 -8.88 -6.32 8.78
CA ALA A 191 -8.17 -5.03 8.65
C ALA A 191 -6.82 -5.04 9.41
N PRO A 192 -5.75 -4.47 8.84
CA PRO A 192 -5.66 -3.94 7.48
C PRO A 192 -5.67 -5.04 6.40
N ILE A 193 -6.10 -4.66 5.21
CA ILE A 193 -5.76 -5.30 3.93
C ILE A 193 -5.08 -4.25 3.03
N ILE A 194 -4.28 -4.69 2.07
CA ILE A 194 -3.63 -3.77 1.13
C ILE A 194 -4.66 -3.26 0.12
N ALA A 195 -4.68 -1.95 -0.08
CA ALA A 195 -5.61 -1.32 -1.01
C ALA A 195 -5.30 -1.76 -2.46
N TYR A 196 -6.34 -2.04 -3.23
CA TYR A 196 -6.19 -2.52 -4.61
C TYR A 196 -5.33 -1.58 -5.46
N PHE A 197 -5.54 -0.27 -5.33
CA PHE A 197 -4.82 0.76 -6.07
C PHE A 197 -3.38 0.95 -5.60
N SER A 198 -3.00 0.49 -4.40
CA SER A 198 -1.67 0.76 -3.87
C SER A 198 -0.63 0.16 -4.82
N SER A 199 0.27 0.98 -5.36
CA SER A 199 1.30 0.52 -6.29
C SER A 199 2.19 -0.56 -5.67
N ARG A 200 2.60 -1.54 -6.48
CA ARG A 200 3.31 -2.75 -6.06
C ARG A 200 4.76 -2.75 -6.52
N GLY A 201 5.62 -3.39 -5.74
CA GLY A 201 6.97 -3.75 -6.13
C GLY A 201 7.02 -4.84 -7.21
N PRO A 202 8.23 -5.21 -7.66
CA PRO A 202 9.52 -4.59 -7.36
C PRO A 202 9.68 -3.23 -8.05
N SER A 203 10.49 -2.32 -7.50
CA SER A 203 10.86 -1.08 -8.20
C SER A 203 11.55 -1.38 -9.53
N THR A 204 11.26 -0.61 -10.58
CA THR A 204 11.96 -0.73 -11.87
C THR A 204 13.42 -0.26 -11.80
N ILE A 205 13.77 0.62 -10.86
CA ILE A 205 15.09 1.26 -10.74
C ILE A 205 15.46 1.49 -9.26
N PRO A 206 16.43 0.75 -8.68
CA PRO A 206 16.83 -0.62 -9.00
C PRO A 206 15.98 -1.66 -8.24
N LYS A 207 15.76 -2.82 -8.86
CA LYS A 207 15.03 -3.96 -8.27
C LYS A 207 15.72 -4.56 -7.02
N ASN A 208 17.00 -4.27 -6.79
CA ASN A 208 17.80 -4.76 -5.66
C ASN A 208 17.57 -4.00 -4.33
N ILE A 209 16.61 -3.07 -4.31
CA ILE A 209 16.06 -2.49 -3.08
C ILE A 209 14.56 -2.81 -3.06
N LEU A 210 14.10 -3.48 -2.01
CA LEU A 210 12.71 -3.87 -1.85
C LEU A 210 11.84 -2.63 -1.64
N LYS A 211 10.77 -2.50 -2.43
CA LYS A 211 9.78 -1.43 -2.32
C LYS A 211 8.36 -2.00 -2.47
N PRO A 212 7.34 -1.39 -1.82
CA PRO A 212 7.41 -0.28 -0.88
C PRO A 212 8.16 -0.65 0.43
N ASP A 213 8.44 0.29 1.31
CA ASP A 213 9.14 0.01 2.58
C ASP A 213 8.19 -0.42 3.70
N ILE A 214 6.99 0.16 3.71
CA ILE A 214 6.00 0.04 4.79
C ILE A 214 4.60 0.30 4.23
N ALA A 215 3.56 -0.24 4.86
CA ALA A 215 2.16 0.13 4.64
C ALA A 215 1.61 0.96 5.81
N ALA A 216 0.64 1.82 5.53
CA ALA A 216 -0.06 2.61 6.53
C ALA A 216 -1.50 2.94 6.08
N PRO A 217 -2.37 3.41 6.99
CA PRO A 217 -3.76 3.73 6.67
C PRO A 217 -3.88 4.75 5.54
N GLY A 218 -4.47 4.32 4.42
CA GLY A 218 -4.61 5.13 3.22
C GLY A 218 -5.97 5.06 2.54
N VAL A 219 -6.94 4.32 3.10
CA VAL A 219 -8.28 4.16 2.51
C VAL A 219 -9.33 4.85 3.36
N ASN A 220 -10.13 5.70 2.72
CA ASN A 220 -11.20 6.48 3.29
C ASN A 220 -10.76 7.25 4.54
N ILE A 221 -9.67 8.01 4.46
CA ILE A 221 -9.11 8.77 5.60
C ILE A 221 -9.79 10.13 5.70
N LEU A 222 -10.28 10.46 6.90
CA LEU A 222 -10.92 11.74 7.18
C LEU A 222 -9.84 12.77 7.56
N ALA A 223 -9.76 13.88 6.84
CA ALA A 223 -8.83 14.97 7.14
C ALA A 223 -9.46 16.33 6.84
N ALA A 224 -8.81 17.42 7.27
CA ALA A 224 -9.25 18.78 7.00
C ALA A 224 -9.35 19.03 5.49
N TRP A 225 -10.35 19.83 5.08
CA TRP A 225 -10.62 20.17 3.70
C TRP A 225 -10.83 21.67 3.51
N MET A 226 -10.80 22.11 2.26
CA MET A 226 -11.03 23.51 1.91
C MET A 226 -12.50 23.87 2.15
N GLY A 227 -12.76 24.78 3.09
CA GLY A 227 -14.12 25.21 3.46
C GLY A 227 -14.87 26.04 2.41
N ASN A 228 -14.35 26.13 1.18
CA ASN A 228 -14.99 26.81 0.05
C ASN A 228 -15.16 25.87 -1.17
N ASP A 229 -14.89 24.58 -1.02
CA ASP A 229 -15.05 23.61 -2.09
C ASP A 229 -16.52 23.19 -2.23
N THR A 230 -17.22 23.84 -3.16
CA THR A 230 -18.63 23.57 -3.44
C THR A 230 -18.83 22.28 -4.25
N ALA A 231 -17.80 21.72 -4.88
CA ALA A 231 -17.92 20.48 -5.66
C ALA A 231 -18.13 19.27 -4.73
N GLU A 232 -17.50 19.30 -3.56
CA GLU A 232 -17.61 18.28 -2.52
C GLU A 232 -18.77 18.52 -1.54
N ALA A 233 -19.50 19.64 -1.70
CA ALA A 233 -20.63 19.97 -0.84
C ALA A 233 -21.85 19.12 -1.20
N PRO A 234 -22.45 18.39 -0.23
CA PRO A 234 -23.75 17.76 -0.47
C PRO A 234 -24.81 18.79 -0.85
N GLU A 235 -25.75 18.41 -1.69
CA GLU A 235 -26.81 19.31 -2.16
C GLU A 235 -27.56 19.97 -0.99
N GLY A 236 -27.60 21.31 -0.99
CA GLY A 236 -28.23 22.11 0.08
C GLY A 236 -27.44 22.18 1.38
N LYS A 237 -26.15 21.85 1.38
CA LYS A 237 -25.23 21.97 2.53
C LYS A 237 -24.09 22.94 2.23
N ASP A 238 -23.53 23.50 3.31
CA ASP A 238 -22.29 24.26 3.23
C ASP A 238 -21.11 23.34 2.82
N PRO A 239 -20.07 23.91 2.19
CA PRO A 239 -18.84 23.17 1.91
C PRO A 239 -18.28 22.45 3.14
N PRO A 240 -17.76 21.22 2.98
CA PRO A 240 -17.29 20.45 4.11
C PRO A 240 -15.96 21.01 4.63
N LEU A 241 -15.81 21.04 5.96
CA LEU A 241 -14.52 21.35 6.61
C LEU A 241 -13.59 20.13 6.68
N TYR A 242 -14.12 18.94 6.36
CA TYR A 242 -13.40 17.69 6.37
C TYR A 242 -13.85 16.81 5.20
N ASN A 243 -12.92 16.12 4.57
CA ASN A 243 -13.22 15.20 3.48
C ASN A 243 -12.64 13.81 3.72
N LEU A 244 -13.25 12.80 3.11
CA LEU A 244 -12.82 11.41 3.09
C LEU A 244 -12.19 11.11 1.75
N ILE A 245 -10.89 10.85 1.75
CA ILE A 245 -10.16 10.52 0.52
C ILE A 245 -9.26 9.30 0.73
N SER A 246 -8.92 8.68 -0.38
CA SER A 246 -8.13 7.45 -0.43
C SER A 246 -6.89 7.66 -1.29
N GLY A 247 -5.80 7.00 -0.93
CA GLY A 247 -4.56 7.04 -1.67
C GLY A 247 -3.36 6.72 -0.80
N THR A 248 -2.27 6.32 -1.44
CA THR A 248 -0.93 6.32 -0.80
C THR A 248 -0.52 7.71 -0.34
N SER A 249 -1.09 8.76 -0.94
CA SER A 249 -1.02 10.16 -0.48
C SER A 249 -1.54 10.36 0.96
N MET A 250 -2.51 9.56 1.41
CA MET A 250 -3.06 9.60 2.77
C MET A 250 -2.25 8.72 3.73
N ALA A 251 -1.67 7.63 3.22
CA ALA A 251 -0.79 6.75 4.00
C ALA A 251 0.55 7.44 4.34
N CYS A 252 1.14 8.15 3.38
CA CYS A 252 2.40 8.90 3.53
C CYS A 252 2.45 9.80 4.80
N PRO A 253 1.50 10.73 5.05
CA PRO A 253 1.57 11.61 6.21
C PRO A 253 1.43 10.89 7.56
N HIS A 254 0.78 9.72 7.63
CA HIS A 254 0.78 8.90 8.85
C HIS A 254 2.20 8.48 9.23
N VAL A 255 2.96 7.96 8.25
CA VAL A 255 4.35 7.55 8.46
C VAL A 255 5.24 8.77 8.71
N SER A 256 5.00 9.91 8.06
CA SER A 256 5.70 11.18 8.35
C SER A 256 5.51 11.62 9.80
N GLY A 257 4.29 11.56 10.34
CA GLY A 257 4.00 11.87 11.74
C GLY A 257 4.72 10.93 12.72
N ILE A 258 4.78 9.64 12.40
CA ILE A 258 5.52 8.64 13.18
C ILE A 258 7.02 8.93 13.13
N ALA A 259 7.58 9.20 11.94
CA ALA A 259 8.99 9.55 11.76
C ALA A 259 9.38 10.81 12.56
N ALA A 260 8.53 11.85 12.53
CA ALA A 260 8.72 13.06 13.32
C ALA A 260 8.67 12.77 14.83
N THR A 261 7.75 11.91 15.27
CA THR A 261 7.66 11.49 16.69
C THR A 261 8.92 10.74 17.12
N VAL A 262 9.41 9.80 16.30
CA VAL A 262 10.67 9.09 16.55
C VAL A 262 11.85 10.06 16.64
N LYS A 263 11.95 11.01 15.69
CA LYS A 263 13.00 12.05 15.68
C LYS A 263 12.94 12.93 16.92
N SER A 264 11.74 13.31 17.38
CA SER A 264 11.58 14.14 18.59
C SER A 264 12.10 13.44 19.85
N LYS A 265 11.89 12.12 19.96
CA LYS A 265 12.37 11.31 21.08
C LYS A 265 13.83 10.89 20.93
N ASN A 266 14.34 10.84 19.71
CA ASN A 266 15.72 10.49 19.40
C ASN A 266 16.36 11.56 18.49
N PRO A 267 16.67 12.77 19.00
CA PRO A 267 17.10 13.90 18.17
C PRO A 267 18.37 13.66 17.35
N THR A 268 19.23 12.75 17.83
CA THR A 268 20.50 12.41 17.18
C THR A 268 20.38 11.32 16.11
N TRP A 269 19.23 10.65 16.00
CA TRP A 269 19.06 9.59 15.00
C TRP A 269 19.09 10.13 13.58
N SER A 270 19.78 9.39 12.73
CA SER A 270 19.84 9.62 11.29
C SER A 270 18.50 9.25 10.62
N PRO A 271 18.23 9.76 9.41
CA PRO A 271 17.08 9.33 8.63
C PRO A 271 17.00 7.81 8.41
N SER A 272 18.15 7.15 8.25
CA SER A 272 18.22 5.71 8.06
C SER A 272 17.92 4.93 9.33
N ALA A 273 18.35 5.40 10.50
CA ALA A 273 17.95 4.82 11.79
C ALA A 273 16.43 4.93 12.02
N ILE A 274 15.83 6.07 11.68
CA ILE A 274 14.37 6.28 11.78
C ILE A 274 13.61 5.34 10.83
N ARG A 275 14.02 5.28 9.56
CA ARG A 275 13.47 4.32 8.58
C ARG A 275 13.58 2.89 9.10
N SER A 276 14.74 2.52 9.64
CA SER A 276 14.95 1.19 10.19
C SER A 276 14.00 0.90 11.34
N ALA A 277 13.84 1.80 12.30
CA ALA A 277 12.95 1.60 13.43
C ALA A 277 11.50 1.41 12.98
N ILE A 278 11.06 2.17 11.97
CA ILE A 278 9.73 2.06 11.36
C ILE A 278 9.54 0.68 10.72
N MET A 279 10.49 0.27 9.87
CA MET A 279 10.37 -0.99 9.13
C MET A 279 10.47 -2.22 10.04
N THR A 280 11.46 -2.26 10.94
CA THR A 280 11.77 -3.50 11.68
C THR A 280 10.77 -3.85 12.77
N THR A 281 9.89 -2.91 13.12
CA THR A 281 8.86 -3.05 14.15
C THR A 281 7.45 -3.10 13.57
N ALA A 282 7.32 -3.23 12.25
CA ALA A 282 6.06 -3.29 11.54
C ALA A 282 5.25 -4.57 11.85
N ASN A 283 3.93 -4.43 11.90
CA ASN A 283 2.99 -5.52 12.15
C ASN A 283 2.75 -6.34 10.88
N GLN A 284 2.68 -7.67 11.01
CA GLN A 284 2.49 -8.60 9.90
C GLN A 284 1.05 -9.15 9.79
N ILE A 285 0.21 -8.80 10.76
CA ILE A 285 -1.09 -9.44 10.95
C ILE A 285 -2.20 -8.41 11.00
N ASN A 286 -3.38 -8.84 10.57
CA ASN A 286 -4.62 -8.10 10.69
C ASN A 286 -5.26 -8.30 12.08
N ASN A 287 -6.41 -7.65 12.27
CA ASN A 287 -7.23 -7.73 13.48
C ASN A 287 -7.82 -9.12 13.75
N LEU A 288 -7.81 -10.05 12.79
CA LEU A 288 -8.11 -11.47 12.97
C LEU A 288 -6.88 -12.31 13.39
N LYS A 289 -5.72 -11.66 13.60
CA LYS A 289 -4.44 -12.32 13.87
C LYS A 289 -3.94 -13.21 12.74
N ALA A 290 -4.50 -13.05 11.54
CA ALA A 290 -4.06 -13.70 10.32
C ALA A 290 -3.07 -12.78 9.57
N PRO A 291 -2.24 -13.32 8.66
CA PRO A 291 -1.41 -12.50 7.77
C PRO A 291 -2.22 -11.43 7.04
N ILE A 292 -1.60 -10.27 6.79
CA ILE A 292 -2.20 -9.22 5.95
C ILE A 292 -2.44 -9.78 4.54
N THR A 293 -3.58 -9.47 3.95
CA THR A 293 -3.97 -9.90 2.60
C THR A 293 -4.13 -8.71 1.65
N THR A 294 -4.18 -9.00 0.36
CA THR A 294 -4.66 -8.07 -0.66
C THR A 294 -6.19 -7.98 -0.63
N GLU A 295 -6.76 -7.10 -1.45
CA GLU A 295 -8.20 -6.96 -1.66
C GLU A 295 -8.87 -8.26 -2.13
N LYS A 296 -8.12 -9.13 -2.83
CA LYS A 296 -8.60 -10.44 -3.32
C LYS A 296 -8.56 -11.53 -2.26
N GLY A 297 -8.19 -11.21 -1.02
CA GLY A 297 -8.05 -12.18 0.07
C GLY A 297 -6.81 -13.08 -0.03
N VAL A 298 -5.91 -12.81 -0.99
CA VAL A 298 -4.62 -13.54 -1.13
C VAL A 298 -3.62 -12.95 -0.14
N ALA A 299 -2.77 -13.80 0.46
CA ALA A 299 -1.71 -13.35 1.36
C ALA A 299 -0.84 -12.28 0.66
N ALA A 300 -0.70 -11.13 1.30
CA ALA A 300 0.11 -10.06 0.75
C ALA A 300 1.61 -10.38 0.96
N THR A 301 2.41 -9.91 0.03
CA THR A 301 3.84 -10.09 -0.07
C THR A 301 4.58 -8.82 0.33
N PRO A 302 5.90 -8.89 0.57
CA PRO A 302 6.74 -7.71 0.70
C PRO A 302 6.67 -6.72 -0.47
N TYR A 303 6.29 -7.13 -1.69
CA TYR A 303 6.05 -6.17 -2.78
C TYR A 303 4.75 -5.37 -2.62
N ASP A 304 3.84 -5.81 -1.75
CA ASP A 304 2.57 -5.14 -1.50
C ASP A 304 2.68 -4.12 -0.36
N PHE A 305 3.41 -4.48 0.71
CA PHE A 305 3.45 -3.68 1.95
C PHE A 305 4.85 -3.45 2.54
N GLY A 306 5.90 -3.95 1.88
CA GLY A 306 7.26 -3.85 2.38
C GLY A 306 7.47 -4.64 3.65
N ALA A 307 7.84 -3.94 4.72
CA ALA A 307 8.12 -4.53 6.01
C ALA A 307 6.87 -4.93 6.80
N GLY A 308 5.70 -4.31 6.55
CA GLY A 308 4.43 -4.59 7.23
C GLY A 308 3.54 -3.36 7.33
N GLU A 309 2.46 -3.46 8.11
CA GLU A 309 1.70 -2.29 8.55
C GLU A 309 2.48 -1.54 9.64
N VAL A 310 2.53 -0.21 9.54
CA VAL A 310 3.27 0.63 10.49
C VAL A 310 2.76 0.44 11.93
N SER A 311 3.70 0.40 12.88
CA SER A 311 3.39 0.42 14.32
C SER A 311 3.52 1.84 14.86
N PRO A 312 2.54 2.37 15.61
CA PRO A 312 2.61 3.73 16.13
C PRO A 312 3.64 3.88 17.27
N THR A 313 3.95 2.80 17.99
CA THR A 313 4.83 2.84 19.17
C THR A 313 6.09 1.99 19.05
N GLY A 314 6.07 0.93 18.23
CA GLY A 314 7.23 0.06 17.99
C GLY A 314 8.51 0.83 17.63
N PRO A 315 8.45 1.81 16.71
CA PRO A 315 9.63 2.56 16.26
C PRO A 315 10.30 3.40 17.36
N LEU A 316 9.63 3.62 18.50
CA LEU A 316 10.20 4.35 19.62
C LEU A 316 11.23 3.53 20.40
N GLN A 317 11.14 2.19 20.35
CA GLN A 317 12.04 1.28 21.03
C GLN A 317 12.31 0.04 20.16
N PRO A 318 13.00 0.19 19.02
CA PRO A 318 13.22 -0.90 18.07
C PRO A 318 14.27 -1.92 18.55
N GLY A 319 15.05 -1.58 19.58
CA GLY A 319 16.17 -2.38 20.06
C GLY A 319 17.42 -2.20 19.21
N LEU A 320 17.36 -2.58 17.93
CA LEU A 320 18.46 -2.41 16.97
C LEU A 320 17.98 -1.67 15.71
N VAL A 321 18.92 -1.00 15.02
CA VAL A 321 18.67 -0.31 13.75
C VAL A 321 19.74 -0.61 12.70
N TYR A 322 19.36 -0.59 11.43
CA TYR A 322 20.24 -0.58 10.27
C TYR A 322 20.53 0.86 9.86
N GLU A 323 21.76 1.30 10.05
CA GLU A 323 22.19 2.64 9.66
C GLU A 323 22.94 2.62 8.33
N THR A 324 22.59 3.55 7.45
CA THR A 324 23.35 3.86 6.22
C THR A 324 24.03 5.21 6.36
N THR A 325 25.28 5.27 5.91
CA THR A 325 26.13 6.47 5.86
C THR A 325 26.02 7.17 4.49
N ALA A 326 26.61 8.35 4.37
CA ALA A 326 26.74 9.02 3.07
C ALA A 326 27.52 8.18 2.06
N ILE A 327 28.58 7.47 2.50
CA ILE A 327 29.38 6.57 1.66
C ILE A 327 28.53 5.43 1.11
N ASP A 328 27.61 4.88 1.90
CA ASP A 328 26.72 3.81 1.42
C ASP A 328 25.86 4.30 0.24
N TYR A 329 25.32 5.53 0.31
CA TYR A 329 24.55 6.07 -0.81
C TYR A 329 25.43 6.42 -2.03
N LEU A 330 26.67 6.86 -1.84
CA LEU A 330 27.60 7.06 -2.96
C LEU A 330 27.97 5.72 -3.62
N ASN A 331 28.22 4.68 -2.82
CA ASN A 331 28.45 3.32 -3.32
C ASN A 331 27.23 2.78 -4.05
N PHE A 332 26.01 3.04 -3.56
CA PHE A 332 24.78 2.72 -4.28
C PHE A 332 24.77 3.34 -5.68
N LEU A 333 25.08 4.63 -5.82
CA LEU A 333 25.12 5.31 -7.12
C LEU A 333 26.20 4.69 -8.03
N CYS A 334 27.37 4.35 -7.48
CA CYS A 334 28.42 3.64 -8.22
C CYS A 334 27.94 2.26 -8.71
N HIS A 335 27.33 1.46 -7.83
CA HIS A 335 26.79 0.13 -8.15
C HIS A 335 25.65 0.18 -9.16
N HIS A 336 24.89 1.27 -9.17
CA HIS A 336 23.87 1.54 -10.18
C HIS A 336 24.46 1.86 -11.56
N GLY A 337 25.75 2.19 -11.64
CA GLY A 337 26.47 2.46 -12.89
C GLY A 337 26.82 3.93 -13.11
N TYR A 338 26.60 4.81 -12.12
CA TYR A 338 27.03 6.20 -12.23
C TYR A 338 28.52 6.34 -11.98
N ASN A 339 29.19 7.09 -12.86
CA ASN A 339 30.58 7.45 -12.66
C ASN A 339 30.71 8.64 -11.70
N ILE A 340 31.94 8.92 -11.27
CA ILE A 340 32.20 10.01 -10.31
C ILE A 340 31.77 11.39 -10.82
N THR A 341 31.83 11.63 -12.13
CA THR A 341 31.41 12.91 -12.73
C THR A 341 29.91 13.11 -12.59
N THR A 342 29.10 12.09 -12.85
CA THR A 342 27.65 12.12 -12.62
C THR A 342 27.31 12.19 -11.14
N ILE A 343 28.03 11.47 -10.29
CA ILE A 343 27.80 11.53 -8.84
C ILE A 343 28.06 12.95 -8.30
N LYS A 344 29.06 13.67 -8.82
CA LYS A 344 29.35 15.07 -8.48
C LYS A 344 28.22 16.03 -8.85
N THR A 345 27.35 15.70 -9.81
CA THR A 345 26.16 16.52 -10.10
C THR A 345 24.98 16.21 -9.19
N ILE A 346 25.00 15.07 -8.48
CA ILE A 346 23.94 14.62 -7.56
C ILE A 346 24.31 14.94 -6.11
N ALA A 347 25.57 14.75 -5.72
CA ALA A 347 26.05 14.87 -4.36
C ALA A 347 27.01 16.04 -4.22
N ASN A 348 26.58 17.08 -3.49
CA ASN A 348 27.39 18.27 -3.24
C ASN A 348 28.52 18.01 -2.24
N ALA A 349 28.35 17.03 -1.35
CA ALA A 349 29.33 16.63 -0.34
C ALA A 349 29.84 15.22 -0.65
N ILE A 350 30.94 15.15 -1.41
CA ILE A 350 31.68 13.90 -1.67
C ILE A 350 32.99 13.96 -0.86
N PRO A 351 33.30 12.95 -0.04
CA PRO A 351 34.55 12.93 0.71
C PRO A 351 35.78 13.00 -0.20
N ASP A 352 36.81 13.71 0.26
CA ASP A 352 38.06 13.86 -0.49
C ASP A 352 38.67 12.48 -0.81
N GLY A 353 39.05 12.29 -2.07
CA GLY A 353 39.61 11.03 -2.56
C GLY A 353 38.59 9.90 -2.77
N PHE A 354 37.28 10.13 -2.59
CA PHE A 354 36.27 9.12 -2.91
C PHE A 354 36.32 8.74 -4.40
N THR A 355 36.37 7.43 -4.65
CA THR A 355 36.30 6.83 -5.98
C THR A 355 35.34 5.65 -5.95
N CYS A 356 34.63 5.44 -7.07
CA CYS A 356 33.75 4.27 -7.18
C CYS A 356 34.57 2.97 -7.09
N PRO A 357 34.07 1.95 -6.36
CA PRO A 357 34.72 0.64 -6.33
C PRO A 357 34.91 0.07 -7.73
N LYS A 358 36.10 -0.48 -8.02
CA LYS A 358 36.46 -1.01 -9.35
C LYS A 358 35.50 -2.12 -9.83
N GLU A 359 35.01 -2.95 -8.91
CA GLU A 359 34.13 -4.08 -9.20
C GLU A 359 32.65 -3.74 -8.91
N SER A 360 32.24 -2.49 -9.14
CA SER A 360 30.84 -2.08 -8.95
C SER A 360 29.90 -2.80 -9.91
N SER A 361 28.82 -3.36 -9.39
CA SER A 361 27.76 -4.01 -10.17
C SER A 361 26.41 -3.83 -9.50
N ILE A 362 25.32 -3.94 -10.27
CA ILE A 362 23.96 -3.77 -9.77
C ILE A 362 23.64 -4.74 -8.62
N ASP A 363 24.19 -5.95 -8.65
CA ASP A 363 23.94 -6.96 -7.63
C ASP A 363 24.43 -6.50 -6.25
N LEU A 364 25.53 -5.72 -6.21
CA LEU A 364 26.13 -5.21 -4.97
C LEU A 364 25.23 -4.20 -4.25
N ILE A 365 24.21 -3.64 -4.91
CA ILE A 365 23.18 -2.81 -4.25
C ILE A 365 22.51 -3.58 -3.11
N SER A 366 22.37 -4.90 -3.23
CA SER A 366 21.79 -5.75 -2.19
C SER A 366 22.57 -5.66 -0.86
N ASN A 367 23.85 -5.25 -0.88
CA ASN A 367 24.70 -5.06 0.30
C ASN A 367 24.55 -3.70 0.98
N ILE A 368 23.82 -2.75 0.41
CA ILE A 368 23.46 -1.53 1.14
C ILE A 368 22.79 -1.93 2.45
N ASN A 369 23.17 -1.30 3.56
CA ASN A 369 22.74 -1.66 4.91
C ASN A 369 21.27 -1.27 5.17
N TYR A 370 20.37 -1.89 4.41
CA TYR A 370 18.95 -1.59 4.35
C TYR A 370 18.15 -2.57 5.24
N PRO A 371 17.03 -2.16 5.86
CA PRO A 371 16.20 -3.01 6.71
C PRO A 371 15.42 -4.12 5.98
N SER A 372 15.70 -4.35 4.70
CA SER A 372 15.18 -5.43 3.87
C SER A 372 16.28 -5.93 2.92
N ILE A 373 16.06 -7.08 2.29
CA ILE A 373 16.98 -7.65 1.29
C ILE A 373 16.20 -7.90 0.00
N ALA A 374 16.67 -7.37 -1.12
CA ALA A 374 16.15 -7.75 -2.44
C ALA A 374 17.29 -8.27 -3.30
N ILE A 375 17.12 -9.47 -3.84
CA ILE A 375 18.07 -10.12 -4.74
C ILE A 375 17.36 -10.36 -6.07
N THR A 376 17.99 -9.92 -7.15
CA THR A 376 17.43 -9.97 -8.50
C THR A 376 18.27 -10.88 -9.36
N ASN A 377 17.67 -11.44 -10.42
CA ASN A 377 18.35 -12.37 -11.33
C ASN A 377 19.11 -13.47 -10.57
N PHE A 378 18.45 -14.05 -9.56
CA PHE A 378 19.10 -14.98 -8.65
C PHE A 378 19.70 -16.16 -9.43
N ASN A 379 20.98 -16.43 -9.18
CA ASN A 379 21.68 -17.54 -9.78
C ASN A 379 21.85 -18.63 -8.72
N GLU A 380 21.08 -19.69 -8.85
CA GLU A 380 20.99 -20.77 -7.87
C GLU A 380 22.31 -21.52 -7.71
N LYS A 381 23.10 -21.61 -8.80
CA LYS A 381 24.42 -22.25 -8.80
C LYS A 381 25.46 -21.45 -8.03
N ALA A 382 25.41 -20.12 -8.13
CA ALA A 382 26.35 -19.23 -7.45
C ALA A 382 25.90 -18.87 -6.03
N GLY A 383 24.59 -18.88 -5.78
CA GLY A 383 23.99 -18.32 -4.58
C GLY A 383 24.19 -16.80 -4.49
N ARG A 384 23.80 -16.22 -3.36
CA ARG A 384 24.04 -14.81 -3.06
C ARG A 384 24.36 -14.62 -1.59
N LYS A 385 25.38 -13.81 -1.31
CA LYS A 385 25.73 -13.37 0.04
C LYS A 385 25.45 -11.89 0.20
N VAL A 386 24.86 -11.55 1.33
CA VAL A 386 24.46 -10.19 1.67
C VAL A 386 24.91 -9.86 3.09
N ASN A 387 25.67 -8.79 3.25
CA ASN A 387 26.15 -8.34 4.55
C ASN A 387 25.24 -7.26 5.14
N ARG A 388 25.08 -7.29 6.46
CA ARG A 388 24.32 -6.30 7.22
C ARG A 388 25.05 -5.97 8.52
N THR A 389 24.84 -4.74 8.99
CA THR A 389 25.37 -4.25 10.26
C THR A 389 24.24 -3.64 11.06
N LEU A 390 24.06 -4.11 12.29
CA LEU A 390 23.08 -3.60 13.25
C LEU A 390 23.79 -2.75 14.29
N THR A 391 23.20 -1.61 14.62
CA THR A 391 23.58 -0.75 15.75
C THR A 391 22.60 -0.97 16.90
N ASN A 392 23.10 -1.19 18.12
CA ASN A 392 22.26 -1.25 19.32
C ASN A 392 21.81 0.14 19.75
N VAL A 393 20.50 0.32 19.92
CA VAL A 393 19.87 1.58 20.37
C VAL A 393 18.97 1.41 21.60
N ALA A 394 18.95 0.22 22.21
CA ALA A 394 18.10 -0.08 23.35
C ALA A 394 18.55 0.62 24.65
N GLY A 395 19.85 0.89 24.80
CA GLY A 395 20.42 1.43 26.04
C GLY A 395 20.45 0.45 27.24
N ASP A 396 20.00 -0.79 27.06
CA ASP A 396 19.82 -1.79 28.14
C ASP A 396 21.14 -2.51 28.58
N GLY A 397 22.31 -2.01 28.18
CA GLY A 397 23.60 -2.65 28.47
C GLY A 397 23.85 -3.95 27.68
N ASN A 398 24.38 -4.99 28.36
CA ASN A 398 24.71 -6.27 27.76
C ASN A 398 23.44 -7.00 27.25
N SER A 399 23.34 -7.21 25.94
CA SER A 399 22.22 -7.90 25.29
C SER A 399 22.71 -8.86 24.21
N VAL A 400 22.04 -10.01 24.10
CA VAL A 400 22.31 -11.03 23.08
C VAL A 400 21.05 -11.27 22.28
N TYR A 401 21.15 -11.12 20.96
CA TYR A 401 20.07 -11.38 20.03
C TYR A 401 20.33 -12.70 19.30
N THR A 402 19.30 -13.52 19.14
CA THR A 402 19.34 -14.75 18.35
C THR A 402 18.50 -14.59 17.09
N VAL A 403 19.00 -15.12 15.98
CA VAL A 403 18.31 -15.04 14.69
C VAL A 403 17.25 -16.13 14.55
N THR A 404 16.11 -15.78 13.99
CA THR A 404 15.10 -16.71 13.45
C THR A 404 14.90 -16.41 11.97
N ILE A 405 14.76 -17.46 11.16
CA ILE A 405 14.63 -17.36 9.71
C ILE A 405 13.29 -17.98 9.32
N ASP A 406 12.52 -17.25 8.53
CA ASP A 406 11.31 -17.70 7.88
C ASP A 406 11.57 -17.71 6.37
N SER A 407 11.68 -18.90 5.79
CA SER A 407 12.08 -19.10 4.40
C SER A 407 11.17 -20.11 3.71
N PRO A 408 10.82 -19.90 2.44
CA PRO A 408 10.03 -20.87 1.68
C PRO A 408 10.86 -22.13 1.39
N ALA A 409 10.18 -23.26 1.20
CA ALA A 409 10.81 -24.58 1.10
C ALA A 409 11.82 -24.72 -0.07
N ASN A 410 11.69 -23.91 -1.12
CA ASN A 410 12.55 -23.91 -2.29
C ASN A 410 13.78 -22.97 -2.18
N LEU A 411 13.99 -22.32 -1.04
CA LEU A 411 15.12 -21.41 -0.79
C LEU A 411 15.79 -21.71 0.55
N ASP A 412 17.08 -22.03 0.51
CA ASP A 412 17.93 -22.19 1.70
C ASP A 412 18.54 -20.83 2.08
N VAL A 413 18.25 -20.39 3.30
CA VAL A 413 18.72 -19.12 3.86
C VAL A 413 19.47 -19.38 5.15
N LYS A 414 20.72 -18.93 5.21
CA LYS A 414 21.62 -19.10 6.36
C LYS A 414 22.16 -17.77 6.84
N VAL A 415 22.24 -17.60 8.16
CA VAL A 415 22.74 -16.38 8.80
C VAL A 415 23.94 -16.70 9.70
N VAL A 416 25.04 -15.99 9.52
CA VAL A 416 26.29 -16.17 10.29
C VAL A 416 26.82 -14.82 10.77
N PRO A 417 27.11 -14.65 12.08
CA PRO A 417 26.82 -15.58 13.18
C PRO A 417 25.30 -15.72 13.42
N ASN A 418 24.87 -16.73 14.18
CA ASN A 418 23.46 -16.90 14.57
C ASN A 418 23.08 -16.12 15.86
N LYS A 419 24.06 -15.50 16.51
CA LYS A 419 23.92 -14.65 17.69
C LYS A 419 24.72 -13.37 17.51
N LEU A 420 24.14 -12.25 17.93
CA LEU A 420 24.84 -10.96 18.00
C LEU A 420 24.83 -10.50 19.45
N GLN A 421 26.01 -10.10 19.94
CA GLN A 421 26.20 -9.59 21.29
C GLN A 421 26.53 -8.11 21.23
N PHE A 422 25.85 -7.33 22.07
CA PHE A 422 26.07 -5.90 22.24
C PHE A 422 26.30 -5.64 23.73
N THR A 423 27.26 -4.77 24.05
CA THR A 423 27.63 -4.47 25.44
C THR A 423 27.13 -3.12 25.92
N LYS A 424 26.98 -2.17 24.99
CA LYS A 424 26.52 -0.81 25.26
C LYS A 424 25.71 -0.25 24.09
N ASN A 425 25.10 0.91 24.34
CA ASN A 425 24.43 1.69 23.32
C ASN A 425 25.42 2.15 22.25
N GLY A 426 25.04 2.08 20.97
CA GLY A 426 25.87 2.43 19.83
C GLY A 426 26.84 1.33 19.38
N ASP A 427 26.93 0.20 20.08
CA ASP A 427 27.71 -0.96 19.62
C ASP A 427 27.16 -1.46 18.29
N LYS A 428 28.07 -1.86 17.40
CA LYS A 428 27.75 -2.38 16.08
C LYS A 428 28.16 -3.84 15.97
N SER A 429 27.32 -4.64 15.32
CA SER A 429 27.63 -6.04 15.02
C SER A 429 27.14 -6.39 13.63
N SER A 430 27.96 -7.12 12.88
CA SER A 430 27.69 -7.48 11.49
C SER A 430 27.39 -8.95 11.35
N TYR A 431 26.59 -9.28 10.34
CA TYR A 431 26.27 -10.65 9.96
C TYR A 431 26.16 -10.79 8.44
N GLU A 432 26.40 -12.00 7.96
CA GLU A 432 26.23 -12.41 6.57
C GLU A 432 24.95 -13.25 6.45
N VAL A 433 24.15 -12.96 5.41
CA VAL A 433 23.03 -13.79 4.96
C VAL A 433 23.44 -14.46 3.65
N SER A 434 23.42 -15.79 3.63
CA SER A 434 23.64 -16.60 2.44
C SER A 434 22.33 -17.16 1.92
N PHE A 435 22.06 -16.97 0.63
CA PHE A 435 20.92 -17.49 -0.11
C PHE A 435 21.40 -18.52 -1.13
N SER A 436 20.78 -19.69 -1.14
CA SER A 436 21.03 -20.73 -2.13
C SER A 436 19.74 -21.49 -2.45
N ALA A 437 19.64 -22.08 -3.64
CA ALA A 437 18.50 -22.92 -4.02
C ALA A 437 19.00 -24.15 -4.78
N ALA A 438 18.34 -25.29 -4.58
CA ALA A 438 18.70 -26.52 -5.27
C ALA A 438 18.24 -26.53 -6.73
N ASN A 439 17.13 -25.85 -7.03
CA ASN A 439 16.51 -25.78 -8.35
C ASN A 439 16.20 -24.33 -8.70
N PRO A 440 16.12 -23.99 -10.00
CA PRO A 440 15.69 -22.67 -10.44
C PRO A 440 14.37 -22.23 -9.81
N LEU A 441 14.33 -20.98 -9.35
CA LEU A 441 13.10 -20.41 -8.81
C LEU A 441 12.12 -20.16 -9.96
N LYS A 442 10.87 -20.63 -9.82
CA LYS A 442 9.83 -20.44 -10.84
C LYS A 442 9.16 -19.07 -10.75
N GLU A 443 9.15 -18.51 -9.56
CA GLU A 443 8.51 -17.24 -9.21
C GLU A 443 9.39 -16.52 -8.18
N ASP A 444 9.09 -15.24 -7.97
CA ASP A 444 9.71 -14.46 -6.90
C ASP A 444 9.30 -15.07 -5.55
N VAL A 445 10.27 -15.29 -4.67
CA VAL A 445 10.05 -15.90 -3.35
C VAL A 445 10.34 -14.91 -2.24
N PHE A 446 9.60 -15.04 -1.14
CA PHE A 446 9.63 -14.09 -0.04
C PHE A 446 9.83 -14.80 1.29
N GLY A 447 10.43 -14.10 2.24
CA GLY A 447 10.59 -14.58 3.61
C GLY A 447 11.08 -13.47 4.52
N SER A 448 11.59 -13.83 5.69
CA SER A 448 12.15 -12.85 6.62
C SER A 448 13.23 -13.41 7.54
N ILE A 449 14.03 -12.48 8.06
CA ILE A 449 14.98 -12.73 9.14
C ILE A 449 14.54 -11.86 10.32
N ALA A 450 14.58 -12.40 11.54
CA ALA A 450 14.32 -11.61 12.74
C ALA A 450 15.35 -11.87 13.82
N TRP A 451 15.90 -10.79 14.36
CA TRP A 451 16.77 -10.83 15.55
C TRP A 451 15.92 -10.57 16.79
N SER A 452 16.02 -11.44 17.79
CA SER A 452 15.24 -11.29 19.02
C SER A 452 16.03 -11.59 20.28
N ASN A 453 15.70 -10.90 21.38
CA ASN A 453 16.26 -11.11 22.71
C ASN A 453 15.18 -11.29 23.80
N GLY A 454 13.95 -11.66 23.39
CA GLY A 454 12.77 -11.78 24.26
C GLY A 454 12.03 -10.47 24.52
N LYS A 455 12.71 -9.32 24.48
CA LYS A 455 12.11 -7.97 24.64
C LYS A 455 11.88 -7.28 23.30
N TYR A 456 12.89 -7.29 22.44
CA TYR A 456 12.87 -6.69 21.12
C TYR A 456 12.84 -7.76 20.04
N LYS A 457 12.18 -7.45 18.92
CA LYS A 457 12.17 -8.24 17.70
C LYS A 457 12.41 -7.32 16.52
N VAL A 458 13.52 -7.52 15.83
CA VAL A 458 13.98 -6.70 14.70
C VAL A 458 13.82 -7.53 13.44
N ARG A 459 12.71 -7.36 12.73
CA ARG A 459 12.36 -8.18 11.56
C ARG A 459 12.71 -7.47 10.26
N SER A 460 13.32 -8.18 9.31
CA SER A 460 13.63 -7.70 7.97
C SER A 460 13.07 -8.67 6.93
N PRO A 461 12.19 -8.23 6.02
CA PRO A 461 11.74 -9.07 4.91
C PRO A 461 12.85 -9.23 3.87
N PHE A 462 12.79 -10.33 3.12
CA PHE A 462 13.57 -10.48 1.90
C PHE A 462 12.69 -10.91 0.72
N ALA A 463 13.12 -10.51 -0.48
CA ALA A 463 12.59 -10.95 -1.76
C ALA A 463 13.74 -11.46 -2.64
N VAL A 464 13.57 -12.65 -3.22
CA VAL A 464 14.53 -13.24 -4.16
C VAL A 464 13.79 -13.47 -5.46
N SER A 465 14.11 -12.67 -6.47
CA SER A 465 13.48 -12.74 -7.78
C SER A 465 14.09 -13.84 -8.63
N SER A 466 13.22 -14.61 -9.29
CA SER A 466 13.67 -15.62 -10.24
C SER A 466 14.39 -14.97 -11.42
N LYS A 467 15.32 -15.71 -12.01
CA LYS A 467 15.92 -15.30 -13.28
C LYS A 467 14.86 -15.46 -14.37
N ARG A 468 14.25 -14.37 -14.83
CA ARG A 468 13.38 -14.41 -16.02
C ARG A 468 14.28 -14.50 -17.24
N ASP A 469 14.09 -15.54 -18.06
CA ASP A 469 14.62 -15.55 -19.42
C ASP A 469 13.93 -14.39 -20.15
N ASN A 470 14.72 -13.37 -20.53
CA ASN A 470 14.24 -12.26 -21.35
C ASN A 470 13.82 -12.73 -22.73
#